data_AF-A0A0G4G8Y6-F1
#
_entry.id   AF-A0A0G4G8Y6-F1
#
_cell.length_a   1.000
_cell.length_b   1.000
_cell.length_c   1.000
_cell.angle_alpha   90.00
_cell.angle_beta   90.00
_cell.angle_gamma   90.00
#
_symmetry.space_group_name_H-M   'P 1'
#
loop_
_entity.id
_entity.type
_entity.pdbx_description
1 polymer ?
#
loop_
_entity_poly.entity_id
_entity_poly.type
_entity_poly.pdbx_seq_one_letter_code
_entity_poly.pdbx_strand_id
1 'polypeptide(L)'
;MSVDPNRRAALHSQINGSNAGEVAEILMLVEQHIGKALSHLGLADVLAFDSGGDVEAGLKVVYALERGSGEEWRAMGRFLRLAFIYRLTPADAMRPLRLSADALPTATAFYQLPLIMALYKIIGQQLTHHTDSLALQPADNNESHRIGYELFRVVPLGELPGGHPTAGDIE
;
A
#
# COMPACT_ATOMS: atom_id res chain seq x y z
N MET A 1 -1.60 -0.83 -12.62
CA MET A 1 -1.60 0.25 -13.63
C MET A 1 -0.47 0.04 -14.62
N SER A 2 -0.78 0.08 -15.92
CA SER A 2 0.23 0.02 -16.99
C SER A 2 1.20 1.18 -16.86
N VAL A 3 2.50 0.91 -16.99
CA VAL A 3 3.56 1.94 -17.03
C VAL A 3 3.56 2.68 -18.38
N ASP A 4 2.89 2.11 -19.39
CA ASP A 4 2.75 2.71 -20.73
C ASP A 4 1.78 3.91 -20.70
N PRO A 5 2.26 5.14 -20.97
CA PRO A 5 1.45 6.36 -20.96
C PRO A 5 0.32 6.33 -22.00
N ASN A 6 0.49 5.62 -23.12
CA ASN A 6 -0.53 5.52 -24.16
C ASN A 6 -1.69 4.64 -23.71
N ARG A 7 -1.41 3.54 -23.00
CA ARG A 7 -2.46 2.70 -22.40
C ARG A 7 -3.21 3.44 -21.29
N ARG A 8 -2.50 4.23 -20.48
CA ARG A 8 -3.14 5.07 -19.45
C ARG A 8 -4.04 6.12 -20.09
N ALA A 9 -3.58 6.81 -21.13
CA ALA A 9 -4.38 7.80 -21.85
C ALA A 9 -5.62 7.17 -22.53
N ALA A 10 -5.49 5.97 -23.10
CA ALA A 10 -6.61 5.24 -23.67
C ALA A 10 -7.65 4.85 -22.62
N LEU A 11 -7.22 4.37 -21.44
CA LEU A 11 -8.12 4.04 -20.33
C LEU A 11 -8.85 5.29 -19.81
N HIS A 12 -8.13 6.39 -19.65
CA HIS A 12 -8.70 7.71 -19.30
C HIS A 12 -9.76 8.14 -20.32
N SER A 13 -9.45 8.00 -21.62
CA SER A 13 -10.38 8.33 -22.69
C SER A 13 -11.62 7.42 -22.68
N GLN A 14 -11.50 6.15 -22.29
CA GLN A 14 -12.63 5.23 -22.16
C GLN A 14 -13.51 5.59 -20.96
N ILE A 15 -12.92 5.83 -19.79
CA ILE A 15 -13.66 6.22 -18.58
C ILE A 15 -14.42 7.53 -18.81
N ASN A 16 -13.77 8.52 -19.44
CA ASN A 16 -14.40 9.81 -19.75
C ASN A 16 -15.46 9.72 -20.86
N GLY A 17 -15.40 8.69 -21.70
CA GLY A 17 -16.38 8.44 -22.77
C GLY A 17 -17.58 7.61 -22.33
N SER A 18 -17.51 6.95 -21.16
CA SER A 18 -18.58 6.13 -20.60
C SER A 18 -19.71 6.98 -19.99
N ASN A 19 -20.91 6.42 -19.98
CA ASN A 19 -22.03 7.06 -19.30
C ASN A 19 -21.96 6.82 -17.77
N ALA A 20 -22.67 7.64 -17.00
CA ALA A 20 -22.63 7.58 -15.53
C ALA A 20 -23.05 6.21 -14.95
N GLY A 21 -23.93 5.47 -15.63
CA GLY A 21 -24.36 4.14 -15.21
C GLY A 21 -23.24 3.10 -15.38
N GLU A 22 -22.53 3.13 -16.50
CA GLU A 22 -21.37 2.26 -16.76
C GLU A 22 -20.22 2.53 -15.78
N VAL A 23 -19.93 3.80 -15.49
CA VAL A 23 -18.89 4.16 -14.52
C VAL A 23 -19.24 3.66 -13.12
N ALA A 24 -20.51 3.77 -12.71
CA ALA A 24 -20.97 3.25 -11.42
C ALA A 24 -20.89 1.72 -11.34
N GLU A 25 -21.22 1.00 -12.42
CA GLU A 25 -21.09 -0.46 -12.49
C GLU A 25 -19.63 -0.90 -12.39
N ILE A 26 -18.73 -0.25 -13.14
CA ILE A 26 -17.28 -0.53 -13.07
C ILE A 26 -16.76 -0.28 -11.67
N LEU A 27 -17.11 0.86 -11.05
CA LEU A 27 -16.69 1.18 -9.69
C LEU A 27 -17.15 0.10 -8.69
N MET A 28 -18.40 -0.34 -8.77
CA MET A 28 -18.94 -1.40 -7.92
C MET A 28 -18.15 -2.70 -8.07
N LEU A 29 -17.80 -3.10 -9.30
CA LEU A 29 -16.99 -4.30 -9.55
C LEU A 29 -15.57 -4.16 -8.99
N VAL A 30 -14.96 -2.98 -9.13
CA VAL A 30 -13.64 -2.68 -8.59
C VAL A 30 -13.65 -2.74 -7.06
N GLU A 31 -14.63 -2.12 -6.40
CA GLU A 31 -14.79 -2.16 -4.94
C GLU A 31 -15.05 -3.59 -4.43
N GLN A 32 -15.85 -4.36 -5.15
CA GLN A 32 -16.09 -5.77 -4.81
C GLN A 32 -14.78 -6.59 -4.91
N HIS A 33 -13.97 -6.37 -5.94
CA HIS A 33 -12.69 -7.05 -6.12
C HIS A 33 -11.70 -6.68 -5.00
N ILE A 34 -11.63 -5.40 -4.63
CA ILE A 34 -10.83 -4.92 -3.48
C ILE A 34 -11.26 -5.63 -2.19
N GLY A 35 -12.56 -5.69 -1.91
CA GLY A 35 -13.08 -6.36 -0.71
C GLY A 35 -12.74 -7.86 -0.66
N LYS A 36 -12.82 -8.55 -1.79
CA LYS A 36 -12.40 -9.96 -1.92
C LYS A 36 -10.89 -10.13 -1.68
N ALA A 37 -10.07 -9.29 -2.29
CA ALA A 37 -8.62 -9.33 -2.13
C ALA A 37 -8.21 -9.07 -0.67
N LEU A 38 -8.77 -8.05 -0.02
CA LEU A 38 -8.55 -7.77 1.40
C LEU A 38 -8.95 -8.95 2.29
N SER A 39 -10.08 -9.59 2.00
CA SER A 39 -10.54 -10.76 2.76
C SER A 39 -9.58 -11.94 2.59
N HIS A 40 -9.15 -12.21 1.36
CA HIS A 40 -8.21 -13.29 1.05
C HIS A 40 -6.83 -13.09 1.70
N LEU A 41 -6.37 -11.85 1.80
CA LEU A 41 -5.13 -11.48 2.47
C LEU A 41 -5.27 -11.39 4.01
N GLY A 42 -6.47 -11.57 4.55
CA GLY A 42 -6.73 -11.42 5.99
C GLY A 42 -6.51 -9.99 6.47
N LEU A 43 -6.92 -9.01 5.68
CA LEU A 43 -6.78 -7.57 5.94
C LEU A 43 -8.11 -6.85 6.17
N ALA A 44 -9.24 -7.48 5.83
CA ALA A 44 -10.56 -6.84 5.86
C ALA A 44 -10.97 -6.30 7.24
N ASP A 45 -10.42 -6.85 8.33
CA ASP A 45 -10.66 -6.33 9.68
C ASP A 45 -9.76 -5.15 10.03
N VAL A 46 -8.62 -4.92 9.36
CA VAL A 46 -7.65 -3.87 9.78
C VAL A 46 -7.38 -2.80 8.76
N LEU A 47 -7.71 -3.02 7.49
CA LEU A 47 -7.41 -2.10 6.41
C LEU A 47 -8.61 -1.97 5.46
N ALA A 48 -8.91 -0.73 5.10
CA ALA A 48 -9.86 -0.39 4.06
C ALA A 48 -9.29 0.72 3.18
N PHE A 49 -9.67 0.73 1.91
CA PHE A 49 -9.29 1.78 0.98
C PHE A 49 -10.52 2.61 0.62
N ASP A 50 -10.32 3.92 0.57
CA ASP A 50 -11.29 4.88 0.06
C ASP A 50 -10.87 5.30 -1.36
N SER A 51 -11.67 4.88 -2.34
CA SER A 51 -11.51 5.24 -3.75
C SER A 51 -12.06 6.63 -4.05
N GLY A 52 -12.81 7.26 -3.14
CA GLY A 52 -13.49 8.54 -3.39
C GLY A 52 -14.56 8.47 -4.49
N GLY A 53 -15.01 7.26 -4.85
CA GLY A 53 -15.90 7.05 -5.99
C GLY A 53 -15.21 7.14 -7.36
N ASP A 54 -13.88 7.13 -7.39
CA ASP A 54 -13.09 7.20 -8.62
C ASP A 54 -12.61 5.81 -9.07
N VAL A 55 -12.91 5.46 -10.31
CA VAL A 55 -12.53 4.17 -10.90
C VAL A 55 -11.02 4.05 -11.02
N GLU A 56 -10.32 5.13 -11.38
CA GLU A 56 -8.86 5.10 -11.50
C GLU A 56 -8.20 4.84 -10.15
N ALA A 57 -8.66 5.50 -9.10
CA ALA A 57 -8.26 5.30 -7.71
C ALA A 57 -8.50 3.86 -7.26
N GLY A 58 -9.69 3.31 -7.51
CA GLY A 58 -9.97 1.90 -7.21
C GLY A 58 -9.02 0.94 -7.94
N LEU A 59 -8.73 1.18 -9.23
CA LEU A 59 -7.77 0.36 -9.99
C LEU A 59 -6.33 0.47 -9.48
N LYS A 60 -5.92 1.61 -8.90
CA LYS A 60 -4.64 1.73 -8.19
C LYS A 60 -4.60 0.80 -6.97
N VAL A 61 -5.69 0.73 -6.19
CA VAL A 61 -5.80 -0.16 -5.02
C VAL A 61 -5.70 -1.62 -5.45
N VAL A 62 -6.46 -2.02 -6.47
CA VAL A 62 -6.38 -3.38 -7.01
C VAL A 62 -4.94 -3.72 -7.41
N TYR A 63 -4.29 -2.84 -8.16
CA TYR A 63 -2.91 -3.07 -8.56
C TYR A 63 -1.94 -3.19 -7.38
N ALA A 64 -2.11 -2.40 -6.33
CA ALA A 64 -1.27 -2.48 -5.14
C ALA A 64 -1.47 -3.80 -4.38
N LEU A 65 -2.73 -4.24 -4.24
CA LEU A 65 -3.08 -5.50 -3.57
C LEU A 65 -2.58 -6.73 -4.33
N GLU A 66 -2.54 -6.67 -5.66
CA GLU A 66 -2.02 -7.74 -6.52
C GLU A 66 -0.49 -7.72 -6.65
N ARG A 67 0.19 -6.71 -6.07
CA ARG A 67 1.64 -6.64 -6.09
C ARG A 67 2.24 -7.51 -4.98
N GLY A 68 3.27 -8.28 -5.34
CA GLY A 68 4.03 -9.12 -4.39
C GLY A 68 3.47 -10.54 -4.29
N SER A 69 3.98 -11.31 -3.32
CA SER A 69 3.56 -12.69 -3.06
C SER A 69 2.32 -12.78 -2.14
N GLY A 70 1.95 -11.65 -1.54
CA GLY A 70 0.94 -11.55 -0.49
C GLY A 70 1.50 -11.67 0.92
N GLU A 71 2.74 -12.18 1.11
CA GLU A 71 3.38 -12.21 2.42
C GLU A 71 3.63 -10.82 3.00
N GLU A 72 3.95 -9.85 2.15
CA GLU A 72 4.13 -8.45 2.56
C GLU A 72 2.84 -7.88 3.16
N TRP A 73 1.72 -8.17 2.51
CA TRP A 73 0.39 -7.79 2.98
C TRP A 73 -0.01 -8.52 4.26
N ARG A 74 0.26 -9.82 4.37
CA ARG A 74 0.00 -10.58 5.61
C ARG A 74 0.83 -10.06 6.79
N ALA A 75 2.11 -9.77 6.55
CA ALA A 75 2.97 -9.15 7.55
C ALA A 75 2.43 -7.78 7.99
N MET A 76 2.01 -6.96 7.03
CA MET A 76 1.40 -5.66 7.29
C MET A 76 0.08 -5.78 8.08
N GLY A 77 -0.73 -6.81 7.79
CA GLY A 77 -1.93 -7.12 8.56
C GLY A 77 -1.66 -7.48 10.01
N ARG A 78 -0.59 -8.24 10.30
CA ARG A 78 -0.17 -8.52 11.69
C ARG A 78 0.31 -7.24 12.38
N PHE A 79 1.12 -6.45 11.70
CA PHE A 79 1.61 -5.16 12.19
C PHE A 79 0.46 -4.20 12.54
N LEU A 80 -0.53 -4.02 11.65
CA LEU A 80 -1.69 -3.15 11.89
C LEU A 80 -2.53 -3.63 13.08
N ARG A 81 -2.71 -4.93 13.28
CA ARG A 81 -3.41 -5.45 14.46
C ARG A 81 -2.71 -5.06 15.75
N LEU A 82 -1.37 -5.17 15.79
CA LEU A 82 -0.58 -4.71 16.92
C LEU A 82 -0.68 -3.20 17.08
N ALA A 83 -0.60 -2.43 15.98
CA ALA A 83 -0.74 -0.97 16.02
C ALA A 83 -2.07 -0.54 16.64
N PHE A 84 -3.19 -1.20 16.33
CA PHE A 84 -4.47 -0.96 16.99
C PHE A 84 -4.46 -1.34 18.48
N ILE A 85 -3.89 -2.50 18.84
CA ILE A 85 -3.82 -2.96 20.24
C ILE A 85 -3.02 -1.97 21.10
N TYR A 86 -1.89 -1.49 20.58
CA TYR A 86 -1.02 -0.52 21.23
C TYR A 86 -1.47 0.94 21.03
N ARG A 87 -2.62 1.16 20.38
CA ARG A 87 -3.18 2.50 20.11
C ARG A 87 -2.19 3.44 19.41
N LEU A 88 -1.44 2.89 18.45
CA LEU A 88 -0.54 3.65 17.59
C LEU A 88 -1.29 4.37 16.47
N THR A 89 -2.55 4.00 16.21
CA THR A 89 -3.43 4.74 15.30
C THR A 89 -3.99 5.97 16.01
N PRO A 90 -4.50 6.98 15.27
CA PRO A 90 -5.17 8.12 15.87
C PRO A 90 -6.27 7.67 16.84
N ALA A 91 -6.49 8.42 17.92
CA ALA A 91 -7.41 8.01 19.00
C ALA A 91 -8.87 7.84 18.52
N ASP A 92 -9.24 8.52 17.44
CA ASP A 92 -10.51 8.48 16.74
C ASP A 92 -10.54 7.48 15.57
N ALA A 93 -9.41 6.87 15.22
CA ALA A 93 -9.33 5.90 14.15
C ALA A 93 -10.04 4.59 14.56
N MET A 94 -11.27 4.43 14.07
CA MET A 94 -11.96 3.16 14.15
C MET A 94 -11.32 2.15 13.20
N ARG A 95 -11.16 0.92 13.68
CA ARG A 95 -10.77 -0.21 12.84
C ARG A 95 -11.90 -0.51 11.82
N PRO A 96 -11.59 -0.76 10.52
CA PRO A 96 -10.27 -0.80 9.89
C PRO A 96 -9.68 0.58 9.58
N LEU A 97 -8.34 0.67 9.51
CA LEU A 97 -7.64 1.89 9.12
C LEU A 97 -8.02 2.22 7.67
N ARG A 98 -8.59 3.40 7.46
CA ARG A 98 -9.00 3.87 6.13
C ARG A 98 -7.86 4.64 5.49
N LEU A 99 -7.40 4.16 4.33
CA LEU A 99 -6.40 4.84 3.52
C LEU A 99 -7.04 5.39 2.25
N SER A 100 -6.74 6.63 1.90
CA SER A 100 -7.07 7.13 0.56
C SER A 100 -6.25 6.38 -0.48
N ALA A 101 -6.89 6.02 -1.59
CA ALA A 101 -6.22 5.47 -2.76
C ALA A 101 -5.14 6.42 -3.34
N ASP A 102 -5.24 7.73 -3.11
CA ASP A 102 -4.21 8.70 -3.52
C ASP A 102 -2.93 8.59 -2.71
N ALA A 103 -3.00 8.01 -1.51
CA ALA A 103 -1.81 7.75 -0.70
C ALA A 103 -1.02 6.54 -1.23
N LEU A 104 -1.60 5.72 -2.13
CA LEU A 104 -0.91 4.54 -2.65
C LEU A 104 0.32 4.91 -3.50
N PRO A 105 1.37 4.07 -3.48
CA PRO A 105 2.57 4.35 -4.23
C PRO A 105 2.24 4.21 -5.72
N THR A 106 2.83 5.07 -6.54
CA THR A 106 2.82 4.86 -7.97
C THR A 106 3.54 3.56 -8.31
N ALA A 107 3.23 2.95 -9.46
CA ALA A 107 3.94 1.76 -9.92
C ALA A 107 5.46 1.95 -9.96
N THR A 108 5.92 3.19 -10.19
CA THR A 108 7.34 3.55 -10.20
C THR A 108 7.98 3.61 -8.81
N ALA A 109 7.21 3.88 -7.76
CA ALA A 109 7.72 3.91 -6.38
C ALA A 109 8.21 2.53 -5.91
N PHE A 110 7.66 1.44 -6.48
CA PHE A 110 8.13 0.08 -6.21
C PHE A 110 9.51 -0.24 -6.82
N TYR A 111 10.04 0.61 -7.71
CA TYR A 111 11.44 0.52 -8.14
C TYR A 111 12.40 1.24 -7.19
N GLN A 112 11.89 2.13 -6.35
CA GLN A 112 12.68 2.93 -5.41
C GLN A 112 12.77 2.29 -4.02
N LEU A 113 11.72 1.57 -3.62
CA LEU A 113 11.62 0.89 -2.34
C LEU A 113 11.05 -0.53 -2.53
N PRO A 114 11.56 -1.53 -1.78
CA PRO A 114 10.90 -2.82 -1.65
C PRO A 114 9.42 -2.63 -1.28
N LEU A 115 8.54 -3.49 -1.79
CA LEU A 115 7.09 -3.38 -1.62
C LEU A 115 6.69 -3.12 -0.17
N ILE A 116 7.22 -3.90 0.78
CA ILE A 116 6.91 -3.75 2.21
C ILE A 116 7.24 -2.36 2.76
N MET A 117 8.32 -1.72 2.28
CA MET A 117 8.70 -0.37 2.70
C MET A 117 7.81 0.69 2.07
N ALA A 118 7.40 0.50 0.82
CA ALA A 118 6.43 1.38 0.17
C ALA A 118 5.06 1.33 0.86
N LEU A 119 4.61 0.12 1.27
CA LEU A 119 3.40 -0.06 2.05
C LEU A 119 3.52 0.55 3.45
N TYR A 120 4.63 0.31 4.13
CA TYR A 120 4.90 0.88 5.44
C TYR A 120 4.88 2.41 5.39
N LYS A 121 5.47 3.03 4.36
CA LYS A 121 5.50 4.50 4.22
C LYS A 121 4.12 5.13 4.31
N ILE A 122 3.10 4.47 3.76
CA ILE A 122 1.73 4.99 3.72
C ILE A 122 1.04 4.78 5.07
N ILE A 123 1.20 3.59 5.62
CA ILE A 123 0.58 3.23 6.89
C ILE A 123 1.23 4.00 8.04
N GLY A 124 2.56 4.01 8.10
CA GLY A 124 3.34 4.65 9.15
C GLY A 124 3.11 6.16 9.26
N GLN A 125 2.75 6.84 8.15
CA GLN A 125 2.33 8.24 8.18
C GLN A 125 1.05 8.47 8.99
N GLN A 126 0.21 7.44 9.14
CA GLN A 126 -1.00 7.49 9.96
C GLN A 126 -0.73 7.06 11.41
N LEU A 127 0.49 6.63 11.75
CA LEU A 127 0.78 6.07 13.07
C LEU A 127 1.63 7.03 13.92
N THR A 128 1.30 7.08 15.21
CA THR A 128 1.99 7.88 16.22
C THR A 128 2.21 7.06 17.48
N HIS A 129 3.41 7.14 18.05
CA HIS A 129 3.70 6.59 19.36
C HIS A 129 3.97 7.74 20.34
N HIS A 130 3.08 7.92 21.32
CA HIS A 130 3.04 9.13 22.15
C HIS A 130 2.91 10.41 21.32
N THR A 131 4.00 11.14 21.11
CA THR A 131 4.06 12.35 20.28
C THR A 131 4.83 12.14 18.98
N ASP A 132 5.46 10.98 18.81
CA ASP A 132 6.41 10.73 17.73
C ASP A 132 5.72 10.05 16.55
N SER A 133 5.81 10.68 15.38
CA SER A 133 5.32 10.08 14.14
C SER A 133 6.16 8.86 13.77
N LEU A 134 5.49 7.77 13.41
CA LEU A 134 6.12 6.58 12.87
C LEU A 134 6.23 6.62 11.33
N ALA A 135 6.11 7.81 10.74
CA ALA A 135 6.31 8.02 9.32
C ALA A 135 7.73 7.61 8.90
N LEU A 136 7.83 6.89 7.78
CA LEU A 136 9.11 6.62 7.15
C LEU A 136 9.68 7.92 6.59
N GLN A 137 10.85 8.34 7.07
CA GLN A 137 11.53 9.54 6.61
C GLN A 137 12.90 9.19 6.02
N PRO A 138 13.35 9.88 4.97
CA PRO A 138 14.75 9.83 4.58
C PRO A 138 15.61 10.41 5.71
N ALA A 139 16.78 9.82 5.95
CA ALA A 139 17.80 10.40 6.82
C ALA A 139 18.75 11.28 5.99
N ASP A 140 19.55 12.11 6.68
CA ASP A 140 20.44 13.11 6.06
C ASP A 140 21.50 12.50 5.12
N ASN A 141 21.73 11.19 5.20
CA ASN A 141 22.53 10.42 4.25
C ASN A 141 21.62 9.66 3.26
N ASN A 142 21.85 9.85 1.96
CA ASN A 142 21.01 9.40 0.83
C ASN A 142 20.64 7.89 0.75
N GLU A 143 21.09 7.06 1.69
CA GLU A 143 20.82 5.61 1.71
C GLU A 143 20.11 5.12 2.98
N SER A 144 19.99 5.96 4.02
CA SER A 144 19.34 5.55 5.27
C SER A 144 17.95 6.14 5.39
N HIS A 145 17.11 5.40 6.09
CA HIS A 145 15.76 5.78 6.45
C HIS A 145 15.65 5.77 7.96
N ARG A 146 14.67 6.51 8.47
CA ARG A 146 14.30 6.47 9.88
C ARG A 146 12.81 6.30 10.10
N ILE A 147 12.49 5.67 11.22
CA ILE A 147 11.15 5.60 11.81
C ILE A 147 11.33 6.03 13.27
N GLY A 148 10.70 7.15 13.66
CA GLY A 148 11.02 7.77 14.95
C GLY A 148 12.52 8.08 15.06
N TYR A 149 13.17 7.51 16.07
CA TYR A 149 14.61 7.67 16.32
C TYR A 149 15.48 6.54 15.75
N GLU A 150 14.88 5.50 15.18
CA GLU A 150 15.61 4.33 14.68
C GLU A 150 16.07 4.54 13.24
N LEU A 151 17.38 4.38 13.00
CA LEU A 151 18.03 4.51 11.69
C LEU A 151 18.30 3.13 11.09
N PHE A 152 17.97 2.95 9.82
CA PHE A 152 18.23 1.70 9.11
C PHE A 152 18.44 1.92 7.61
N ARG A 153 19.13 0.99 6.97
CA ARG A 153 19.29 0.94 5.51
C ARG A 153 18.26 -0.01 4.91
N VAL A 154 17.63 0.41 3.84
CA VAL A 154 16.74 -0.44 3.05
C VAL A 154 17.57 -1.12 1.98
N VAL A 155 17.63 -2.44 2.00
CA VAL A 155 18.38 -3.22 1.01
C VAL A 155 17.37 -3.84 0.03
N PRO A 156 17.52 -3.61 -1.30
CA PRO A 156 16.72 -4.29 -2.30
C PRO A 156 16.86 -5.81 -2.19
N LEU A 157 15.81 -6.55 -2.56
CA LEU A 157 15.81 -8.02 -2.48
C LEU A 157 17.00 -8.65 -3.23
N GLY A 158 17.36 -8.13 -4.40
CA GLY A 158 18.49 -8.61 -5.20
C GLY A 158 19.88 -8.25 -4.67
N GLU A 159 19.97 -7.42 -3.64
CA GLU A 159 21.21 -7.06 -2.95
C GLU A 159 21.33 -7.73 -1.57
N LEU A 160 20.38 -8.59 -1.21
CA LEU A 160 20.44 -9.33 0.05
C LEU A 160 21.61 -10.33 0.02
N PRO A 161 22.33 -10.51 1.13
CA PRO A 161 23.34 -11.55 1.26
C PRO A 161 22.75 -12.93 0.97
N GLY A 162 23.51 -13.80 0.29
CA GLY A 162 23.12 -15.19 0.10
C GLY A 162 22.83 -15.88 1.44
N GLY A 163 21.71 -16.61 1.53
CA GLY A 163 21.24 -17.24 2.78
C GLY A 163 20.46 -16.31 3.71
N HIS A 164 20.11 -15.09 3.29
CA HIS A 164 19.22 -14.24 4.06
C HIS A 164 17.83 -14.90 4.17
N PRO A 165 17.18 -14.94 5.37
CA PRO A 165 15.88 -15.61 5.57
C PRO A 165 14.75 -15.15 4.65
N THR A 166 14.93 -13.97 4.03
CA THR A 166 13.97 -13.33 3.11
C THR A 166 14.43 -13.37 1.64
N ALA A 167 15.67 -13.78 1.34
CA ALA A 167 16.17 -13.85 -0.03
C ALA A 167 15.49 -14.98 -0.83
N GLY A 168 14.96 -16.00 -0.14
CA GLY A 168 14.40 -17.19 -0.77
C GLY A 168 15.50 -17.99 -1.46
N ASP A 169 15.55 -19.30 -1.21
CA ASP A 169 16.35 -20.20 -2.03
C ASP A 169 15.74 -20.18 -3.44
N ILE A 170 16.36 -19.42 -4.34
CA ILE A 170 16.15 -19.60 -5.77
C ILE A 170 17.02 -20.81 -6.12
N GLU A 171 16.40 -21.98 -6.21
CA GLU A 171 16.96 -23.17 -6.88
C GLU A 171 17.40 -22.83 -8.31
#